data_AF-A0A0C2C531-F1
#
_entry.id   AF-A0A0C2C531-F1
#
_cell.length_a   1.000
_cell.length_b   1.000
_cell.length_c   1.000
_cell.angle_alpha   90.00
_cell.angle_beta   90.00
_cell.angle_gamma   90.00
#
_symmetry.space_group_name_H-M   'P 1'
#
loop_
_entity.id
_entity.type
_entity.pdbx_description
1 polymer ?
#
loop_
_entity_poly.entity_id
_entity_poly.type
_entity_poly.pdbx_seq_one_letter_code
_entity_poly.pdbx_strand_id
1 'polypeptide(L)'
;MTDVTQPEDPSMNRSIYNRVPPNAPVESYRPMEVTFDMRVFNIRAHCLTYTLCSDERVLYTEEIAVLIKKGFSQTLIQVGVGACVAYFERVSSTQSDGYLTLSGLQFRGHAMFSSEDCPWDMAVVEYGWLMEILIGEVGGCLGSPSQIISLANFLDTLLLLVIAKDEEKIVPERFKFCQHGQTPDTCSVGSQPGRPCETEERLKYRQMRLAVDGVRLALAEENSALTVVVDPLRFTLCNAHEKRFMEHICLRIPNITAQY
;
A
#
# COMPACT_ATOMS: atom_id res chain seq x y z
N MET A 1 -26.26 -30.03 27.96
CA MET A 1 -25.10 -30.14 28.86
C MET A 1 -24.39 -31.42 28.46
N THR A 2 -23.45 -31.31 27.53
CA THR A 2 -22.72 -32.45 26.96
C THR A 2 -21.30 -32.39 27.50
N ASP A 3 -20.87 -33.53 28.04
CA ASP A 3 -19.64 -33.75 28.80
C ASP A 3 -18.38 -33.18 28.13
N VAL A 4 -17.62 -32.41 28.92
CA VAL A 4 -16.32 -31.82 28.55
C VAL A 4 -15.23 -32.62 29.27
N THR A 5 -15.13 -33.92 29.01
CA THR A 5 -14.07 -34.77 29.56
C THR A 5 -13.92 -36.05 28.71
N GLN A 6 -13.45 -35.89 27.47
CA GLN A 6 -12.72 -36.97 26.81
C GLN A 6 -11.30 -36.47 26.50
N PRO A 7 -10.26 -37.26 26.78
CA PRO A 7 -8.90 -36.91 26.40
C PRO A 7 -8.82 -36.85 24.87
N GLU A 8 -8.39 -35.71 24.34
CA GLU A 8 -8.26 -35.53 22.90
C GLU A 8 -7.19 -36.50 22.35
N ASP A 9 -7.61 -37.39 21.45
CA ASP A 9 -6.69 -38.26 20.70
C ASP A 9 -5.70 -37.40 19.90
N PRO A 10 -4.37 -37.57 20.06
CA PRO A 10 -3.35 -36.74 19.43
C PRO A 10 -3.18 -36.99 17.91
N SER A 11 -4.08 -37.77 17.30
CA SER A 11 -4.03 -38.18 15.88
C SER A 11 -5.11 -37.52 15.00
N MET A 12 -6.01 -36.69 15.55
CA MET A 12 -6.97 -35.96 14.75
C MET A 12 -6.31 -34.75 14.07
N ASN A 13 -5.87 -35.00 12.84
CA ASN A 13 -5.43 -34.02 11.85
C ASN A 13 -6.60 -33.04 11.54
N ARG A 14 -6.89 -32.09 12.44
CA ARG A 14 -8.04 -31.18 12.31
C ARG A 14 -7.66 -30.01 11.39
N SER A 15 -7.56 -30.27 10.10
CA SER A 15 -7.97 -29.23 9.16
C SER A 15 -9.43 -28.88 9.50
N ILE A 16 -9.70 -27.60 9.72
CA ILE A 16 -11.08 -27.11 9.86
C ILE A 16 -11.81 -27.12 8.52
N TYR A 17 -11.06 -27.31 7.42
CA TYR A 17 -11.51 -27.37 6.05
C TYR A 17 -11.67 -28.84 5.58
N ASN A 18 -12.10 -29.00 4.33
CA ASN A 18 -12.46 -30.25 3.68
C ASN A 18 -13.69 -30.97 4.28
N ARG A 19 -14.66 -30.21 4.79
CA ARG A 19 -15.93 -30.72 5.34
C ARG A 19 -17.07 -30.65 4.32
N VAL A 20 -16.75 -30.53 3.04
CA VAL A 20 -17.73 -30.37 1.96
C VAL A 20 -18.40 -31.71 1.62
N PRO A 21 -19.73 -31.81 1.70
CA PRO A 21 -20.45 -33.03 1.31
C PRO A 21 -20.23 -33.36 -0.18
N PRO A 22 -20.20 -34.65 -0.57
CA PRO A 22 -19.92 -35.09 -1.94
C PRO A 22 -20.92 -34.63 -3.01
N ASN A 23 -22.05 -34.04 -2.61
CA ASN A 23 -23.08 -33.49 -3.51
C ASN A 23 -23.45 -32.03 -3.18
N ALA A 24 -22.55 -31.29 -2.54
CA ALA A 24 -22.83 -29.91 -2.18
C ALA A 24 -22.85 -29.02 -3.45
N PRO A 25 -23.80 -28.07 -3.56
CA PRO A 25 -23.87 -27.17 -4.70
C PRO A 25 -22.61 -26.29 -4.78
N VAL A 26 -21.91 -26.33 -5.92
CA VAL A 26 -20.64 -25.62 -6.15
C VAL A 26 -20.82 -24.12 -6.00
N GLU A 27 -22.00 -23.61 -6.34
CA GLU A 27 -22.38 -22.20 -6.25
C GLU A 27 -22.40 -21.67 -4.80
N SER A 28 -22.49 -22.57 -3.81
CA SER A 28 -22.38 -22.21 -2.39
C SER A 28 -20.94 -22.00 -1.92
N TYR A 29 -19.95 -22.35 -2.75
CA TYR A 29 -18.53 -22.26 -2.42
C TYR A 29 -17.82 -21.29 -3.37
N ARG A 30 -17.23 -20.25 -2.78
CA ARG A 30 -16.41 -19.23 -3.45
C ARG A 30 -17.08 -18.35 -4.54
N PRO A 31 -18.35 -17.91 -4.44
CA PRO A 31 -18.87 -16.87 -5.33
C PRO A 31 -18.47 -15.48 -4.80
N MET A 32 -17.27 -15.00 -5.13
CA MET A 32 -16.90 -13.61 -4.82
C MET A 32 -16.52 -12.84 -6.09
N GLU A 33 -17.49 -12.11 -6.62
CA GLU A 33 -17.29 -11.05 -7.59
C GLU A 33 -17.93 -9.78 -7.06
N VAL A 34 -17.10 -8.86 -6.59
CA VAL A 34 -17.53 -7.60 -5.99
C VAL A 34 -16.71 -6.48 -6.60
N THR A 35 -17.40 -5.44 -7.06
CA THR A 35 -16.75 -4.20 -7.50
C THR A 35 -17.22 -3.07 -6.59
N PHE A 36 -16.26 -2.38 -5.98
CA PHE A 36 -16.47 -1.17 -5.20
C PHE A 36 -15.83 -0.01 -5.97
N ASP A 37 -16.63 1.02 -6.26
CA ASP A 37 -16.18 2.27 -6.90
C ASP A 37 -16.67 3.43 -6.04
N MET A 38 -15.74 4.26 -5.60
CA MET A 38 -15.99 5.47 -4.82
C MET A 38 -15.18 6.62 -5.39
N ARG A 39 -15.85 7.74 -5.64
CA ARG A 39 -15.21 8.97 -6.12
C ARG A 39 -15.67 10.15 -5.28
N VAL A 40 -14.71 10.95 -4.86
CA VAL A 40 -14.93 12.17 -4.08
C VAL A 40 -14.33 13.33 -4.86
N PHE A 41 -15.13 14.35 -5.11
CA PHE A 41 -14.76 15.51 -5.92
C PHE A 41 -14.63 16.77 -5.07
N ASN A 42 -13.90 17.77 -5.59
CA ASN A 42 -13.78 19.11 -5.02
C ASN A 42 -13.34 19.10 -3.55
N ILE A 43 -12.24 18.40 -3.27
CA ILE A 43 -11.75 18.23 -1.90
C ILE A 43 -10.87 19.41 -1.53
N ARG A 44 -11.23 20.06 -0.43
CA ARG A 44 -10.43 21.08 0.23
C ARG A 44 -9.98 20.51 1.57
N ALA A 45 -8.67 20.43 1.77
CA ALA A 45 -8.06 19.95 3.01
C ALA A 45 -7.14 21.02 3.60
N HIS A 46 -7.03 21.04 4.92
CA HIS A 46 -6.07 21.90 5.62
C HIS A 46 -4.87 21.06 6.07
N CYS A 47 -3.67 21.57 5.84
CA CYS A 47 -2.44 20.88 6.25
C CYS A 47 -2.22 21.09 7.76
N LEU A 48 -2.49 20.06 8.56
CA LEU A 48 -2.33 20.11 10.01
C LEU A 48 -0.85 20.12 10.39
N THR A 49 -0.44 21.12 11.18
CA THR A 49 0.91 21.19 11.75
C THR A 49 0.85 21.59 13.21
N TYR A 50 1.76 21.06 14.04
CA TYR A 50 1.87 21.37 15.47
C TYR A 50 2.55 22.73 15.74
N THR A 51 2.24 23.76 14.96
CA THR A 51 2.85 25.10 15.11
C THR A 51 1.81 26.11 15.60
N LEU A 52 2.23 27.00 16.52
CA LEU A 52 1.39 28.06 17.09
C LEU A 52 1.03 29.17 16.10
N CYS A 53 1.63 29.19 14.91
CA CYS A 53 1.41 30.22 13.90
C CYS A 53 0.21 29.84 13.02
N SER A 54 -0.80 30.71 13.03
CA SER A 54 -2.08 30.61 12.33
C SER A 54 -1.96 30.79 10.81
N ASP A 55 -1.02 30.10 10.17
CA ASP A 55 -0.88 30.18 8.71
C ASP A 55 -1.89 29.21 8.07
N GLU A 56 -2.83 29.73 7.28
CA GLU A 56 -3.75 28.88 6.55
C GLU A 56 -3.03 28.17 5.40
N ARG A 57 -2.90 26.85 5.52
CA ARG A 57 -2.31 25.99 4.48
C ARG A 57 -3.41 25.12 3.92
N VAL A 58 -3.74 25.35 2.65
CA VAL A 58 -4.89 24.71 2.02
C VAL A 58 -4.42 23.88 0.83
N LEU A 59 -4.80 22.61 0.84
CA LEU A 59 -4.66 21.67 -0.25
C LEU A 59 -6.00 21.57 -0.99
N TYR A 60 -5.95 21.74 -2.31
CA TYR A 60 -7.07 21.48 -3.20
C TYR A 60 -6.75 20.28 -4.09
N THR A 61 -7.71 19.38 -4.24
CA THR A 61 -7.64 18.30 -5.23
C THR A 61 -9.00 18.11 -5.91
N GLU A 62 -8.95 17.86 -7.22
CA GLU A 62 -10.15 17.76 -8.06
C GLU A 62 -10.94 16.47 -7.79
N GLU A 63 -10.25 15.33 -7.66
CA GLU A 63 -10.86 14.01 -7.55
C GLU A 63 -9.95 13.06 -6.75
N ILE A 64 -10.56 12.31 -5.83
CA ILE A 64 -9.99 11.06 -5.29
C ILE A 64 -10.91 9.93 -5.73
N ALA A 65 -10.36 8.97 -6.45
CA ALA A 65 -11.07 7.80 -6.96
C ALA A 65 -10.47 6.52 -6.36
N VAL A 66 -11.34 5.64 -5.87
CA VAL A 66 -11.00 4.32 -5.33
C VAL A 66 -11.83 3.28 -6.06
N LEU A 67 -11.17 2.37 -6.77
CA LEU A 67 -11.78 1.24 -7.46
C LEU A 67 -11.17 -0.06 -6.93
N ILE A 68 -12.00 -0.94 -6.40
CA ILE A 68 -11.62 -2.28 -5.96
C ILE A 68 -12.47 -3.27 -6.74
N LYS A 69 -11.84 -4.07 -7.60
CA LYS A 69 -12.47 -5.18 -8.29
C LYS A 69 -11.94 -6.48 -7.68
N LYS A 70 -12.74 -7.10 -6.81
CA LYS A 70 -12.46 -8.40 -6.21
C LYS A 70 -13.13 -9.48 -7.04
N GLY A 71 -12.34 -10.31 -7.70
CA GLY A 71 -12.80 -11.53 -8.35
C GLY A 71 -12.27 -12.79 -7.65
N PHE A 72 -12.55 -13.94 -8.26
CA PHE A 72 -12.11 -15.25 -7.79
C PHE A 72 -10.59 -15.43 -7.92
N SER A 73 -10.03 -15.20 -9.12
CA SER A 73 -8.60 -15.42 -9.41
C SER A 73 -7.72 -14.21 -9.12
N GLN A 74 -8.30 -13.01 -9.00
CA GLN A 74 -7.52 -11.79 -8.78
C GLN A 74 -8.32 -10.70 -8.07
N THR A 75 -7.62 -9.82 -7.38
CA THR A 75 -8.13 -8.55 -6.87
C THR A 75 -7.32 -7.43 -7.48
N LEU A 76 -8.01 -6.48 -8.11
CA LEU A 76 -7.40 -5.26 -8.61
C LEU A 76 -7.84 -4.11 -7.71
N ILE A 77 -6.87 -3.34 -7.22
CA ILE A 77 -7.07 -2.14 -6.42
C ILE A 77 -6.45 -1.00 -7.19
N GLN A 78 -7.20 0.07 -7.39
CA GLN A 78 -6.70 1.29 -7.98
C GLN A 78 -7.18 2.46 -7.14
N VAL A 79 -6.23 3.24 -6.63
CA VAL A 79 -6.51 4.50 -5.94
C VAL A 79 -5.83 5.59 -6.75
N GLY A 80 -6.58 6.61 -7.14
CA GLY A 80 -6.08 7.76 -7.87
C GLY A 80 -6.43 9.02 -7.12
N VAL A 81 -5.45 9.91 -7.00
CA VAL A 81 -5.63 11.30 -6.61
C VAL A 81 -5.30 12.11 -7.85
N GLY A 82 -6.24 12.95 -8.27
CA GLY A 82 -6.07 13.87 -9.40
C GLY A 82 -5.02 14.93 -9.11
N ALA A 83 -4.96 15.95 -9.96
CA ALA A 83 -4.07 17.08 -9.74
C ALA A 83 -4.35 17.73 -8.38
N CYS A 84 -3.29 18.01 -7.62
CA CYS A 84 -3.35 18.66 -6.32
C CYS A 84 -2.54 19.95 -6.33
N VAL A 85 -3.05 20.97 -5.65
CA VAL A 85 -2.32 22.21 -5.40
C VAL A 85 -2.39 22.53 -3.91
N ALA A 86 -1.23 22.69 -3.27
CA ALA A 86 -1.09 23.21 -1.92
C ALA A 86 -0.67 24.67 -2.00
N TYR A 87 -1.38 25.55 -1.29
CA TYR A 87 -1.03 26.95 -1.12
C TYR A 87 -0.46 27.19 0.28
N PHE A 88 0.60 27.96 0.34
CA PHE A 88 1.28 28.38 1.55
C PHE A 88 1.23 29.90 1.62
N GLU A 89 0.47 30.43 2.57
CA GLU A 89 0.40 31.86 2.81
C GLU A 89 1.76 32.39 3.29
N ARG A 90 2.09 33.62 2.88
CA ARG A 90 3.27 34.34 3.37
C ARG A 90 3.18 34.63 4.87
N VAL A 91 4.31 34.48 5.56
CA VAL A 91 4.42 34.75 7.01
C VAL A 91 4.68 36.24 7.29
N SER A 92 5.23 36.98 6.33
CA SER A 92 5.52 38.41 6.43
C SER A 92 5.24 39.14 5.11
N SER A 93 5.07 40.46 5.16
CA SER A 93 4.83 41.30 3.99
C SER A 93 6.00 41.32 2.98
N THR A 94 7.19 40.94 3.43
CA THR A 94 8.43 40.81 2.63
C THR A 94 8.54 39.48 1.89
N GLN A 95 7.76 38.48 2.28
CA GLN A 95 7.81 37.14 1.66
C GLN A 95 6.74 36.98 0.59
N SER A 96 7.04 36.18 -0.43
CA SER A 96 6.08 35.79 -1.45
C SER A 96 5.29 34.56 -1.01
N ASP A 97 4.06 34.44 -1.53
CA ASP A 97 3.25 33.25 -1.32
C ASP A 97 3.90 32.04 -1.98
N GLY A 98 3.81 30.89 -1.31
CA GLY A 98 4.33 29.63 -1.82
C GLY A 98 3.21 28.77 -2.40
N TYR A 99 3.54 27.96 -3.40
CA TYR A 99 2.64 26.93 -3.89
C TYR A 99 3.41 25.67 -4.29
N LEU A 100 2.75 24.52 -4.11
CA LEU A 100 3.22 23.21 -4.53
C LEU A 100 2.12 22.54 -5.36
N THR A 101 2.49 22.00 -6.51
CA THR A 101 1.61 21.29 -7.43
C THR A 101 2.04 19.84 -7.54
N LEU A 102 1.08 18.94 -7.59
CA LEU A 102 1.27 17.53 -7.94
C LEU A 102 0.33 17.23 -9.10
N SER A 103 0.87 16.76 -10.22
CA SER A 103 0.04 16.43 -11.40
C SER A 103 -0.92 15.26 -11.17
N GLY A 104 -0.54 14.30 -10.32
CA GLY A 104 -1.41 13.22 -9.86
C GLY A 104 -0.64 12.19 -9.05
N LEU A 105 -1.37 11.38 -8.28
CA LEU A 105 -0.84 10.22 -7.56
C LEU A 105 -1.73 9.02 -7.84
N GLN A 106 -1.13 7.90 -8.21
CA GLN A 106 -1.86 6.67 -8.49
C GLN A 106 -1.20 5.49 -7.78
N PHE A 107 -2.00 4.77 -7.01
CA PHE A 107 -1.67 3.48 -6.44
C PHE A 107 -2.40 2.39 -7.23
N ARG A 108 -1.69 1.32 -7.56
CA ARG A 108 -2.23 0.11 -8.17
C ARG A 108 -1.78 -1.10 -7.38
N GLY A 109 -2.73 -1.90 -6.94
CA GLY A 109 -2.51 -3.17 -6.27
C GLY A 109 -3.11 -4.31 -7.09
N HIS A 110 -2.37 -5.41 -7.21
CA HIS A 110 -2.83 -6.63 -7.88
C HIS A 110 -2.52 -7.83 -6.99
N ALA A 111 -3.57 -8.39 -6.39
CA ALA A 111 -3.51 -9.70 -5.74
C ALA A 111 -3.89 -10.78 -6.74
N MET A 112 -3.13 -11.88 -6.76
CA MET A 112 -3.39 -13.05 -7.57
C MET A 112 -3.62 -14.26 -6.66
N PHE A 113 -4.66 -15.04 -6.98
CA PHE A 113 -5.08 -16.18 -6.18
C PHE A 113 -5.08 -17.46 -7.00
N SER A 114 -4.68 -18.56 -6.36
CA SER A 114 -4.76 -19.90 -6.90
C SER A 114 -5.74 -20.73 -6.09
N SER A 115 -6.46 -21.59 -6.80
CA SER A 115 -7.38 -22.57 -6.23
C SER A 115 -6.81 -23.99 -6.23
N GLU A 116 -5.61 -24.17 -6.78
CA GLU A 116 -4.93 -25.48 -6.85
C GLU A 116 -4.65 -26.00 -5.44
N ASP A 117 -4.94 -27.28 -5.22
CA ASP A 117 -4.77 -27.99 -3.95
C ASP A 117 -5.45 -27.34 -2.73
N CYS A 118 -6.44 -26.47 -2.96
CA CYS A 118 -7.20 -25.77 -1.91
C CYS A 118 -8.59 -26.42 -1.72
N PRO A 119 -8.94 -26.88 -0.50
CA PRO A 119 -10.29 -27.39 -0.20
C PRO A 119 -11.41 -26.40 -0.54
N TRP A 120 -12.57 -26.87 -0.99
CA TRP A 120 -13.68 -26.02 -1.47
C TRP A 120 -14.25 -25.06 -0.41
N ASP A 121 -14.19 -25.43 0.86
CA ASP A 121 -14.58 -24.63 2.04
C ASP A 121 -13.47 -23.72 2.56
N MET A 122 -12.29 -23.73 1.93
CA MET A 122 -11.19 -22.83 2.20
C MET A 122 -11.18 -21.67 1.19
N ALA A 123 -10.70 -20.49 1.63
CA ALA A 123 -10.37 -19.40 0.74
C ALA A 123 -9.22 -19.79 -0.22
N VAL A 124 -9.20 -19.18 -1.40
CA VAL A 124 -8.11 -19.37 -2.37
C VAL A 124 -6.81 -18.77 -1.84
N VAL A 125 -5.70 -19.44 -2.15
CA VAL A 125 -4.35 -19.04 -1.70
C VAL A 125 -3.86 -17.86 -2.53
N GLU A 126 -3.49 -16.76 -1.88
CA GLU A 126 -2.87 -15.62 -2.57
C GLU A 126 -1.38 -15.90 -2.83
N TYR A 127 -1.04 -16.23 -4.07
CA TYR A 127 0.34 -16.56 -4.43
C TYR A 127 1.15 -15.33 -4.86
N GLY A 128 0.52 -14.19 -5.12
CA GLY A 128 1.23 -13.00 -5.60
C GLY A 128 0.55 -11.69 -5.24
N TRP A 129 1.39 -10.70 -4.91
CA TRP A 129 1.00 -9.33 -4.59
C TRP A 129 1.92 -8.35 -5.29
N LEU A 130 1.37 -7.59 -6.24
CA LEU A 130 2.07 -6.53 -6.97
C LEU A 130 1.53 -5.18 -6.52
N MET A 131 2.44 -4.26 -6.24
CA MET A 131 2.15 -2.88 -5.86
C MET A 131 2.89 -1.94 -6.78
N GLU A 132 2.20 -0.93 -7.30
CA GLU A 132 2.78 0.14 -8.10
C GLU A 132 2.27 1.48 -7.59
N ILE A 133 3.20 2.36 -7.25
CA ILE A 133 2.95 3.74 -6.82
C ILE A 133 3.53 4.65 -7.91
N LEU A 134 2.67 5.41 -8.55
CA LEU A 134 3.00 6.39 -9.57
C LEU A 134 2.75 7.76 -8.97
N ILE A 135 3.80 8.57 -8.90
CA ILE A 135 3.76 9.96 -8.49
C ILE A 135 4.09 10.75 -9.75
N GLY A 136 3.18 11.62 -10.17
CA GLY A 136 3.42 12.49 -11.31
C GLY A 136 4.50 13.53 -11.03
N GLU A 137 4.62 14.52 -11.90
CA GLU A 137 5.51 15.66 -11.68
C GLU A 137 5.09 16.44 -10.42
N VAL A 138 6.06 16.67 -9.53
CA VAL A 138 5.94 17.52 -8.35
C VAL A 138 6.64 18.84 -8.67
N GLY A 139 5.85 19.89 -8.80
CA GLY A 139 6.31 21.24 -9.14
C GLY A 139 6.02 22.22 -8.01
N GLY A 140 6.74 23.33 -7.92
CA GLY A 140 6.33 24.39 -7.00
C GLY A 140 7.35 25.51 -6.85
N CYS A 141 6.89 26.62 -6.32
CA CYS A 141 7.73 27.74 -5.91
C CYS A 141 7.44 28.07 -4.45
N LEU A 142 8.45 28.03 -3.61
CA LEU A 142 8.37 28.41 -2.20
C LEU A 142 9.06 29.77 -2.04
N GLY A 143 8.34 30.71 -1.45
CA GLY A 143 8.75 32.11 -1.32
C GLY A 143 9.61 32.40 -0.09
N SER A 144 9.80 31.43 0.80
CA SER A 144 10.70 31.56 1.94
C SER A 144 11.14 30.20 2.51
N PRO A 145 12.31 30.11 3.18
CA PRO A 145 12.76 28.90 3.85
C PRO A 145 11.81 28.40 4.95
N SER A 146 11.04 29.28 5.60
CA SER A 146 10.05 28.89 6.61
C SER A 146 8.92 28.04 6.05
N GLN A 147 8.55 28.23 4.77
CA GLN A 147 7.57 27.39 4.09
C GLN A 147 8.10 25.97 3.86
N ILE A 148 9.40 25.80 3.59
CA ILE A 148 10.04 24.48 3.48
C ILE A 148 9.98 23.74 4.81
N ILE A 149 10.35 24.42 5.90
CA ILE A 149 10.31 23.85 7.26
C ILE A 149 8.87 23.45 7.61
N SER A 150 7.90 24.29 7.24
CA SER A 150 6.48 24.02 7.45
C SER A 150 5.99 22.79 6.68
N LEU A 151 6.40 22.65 5.41
CA LEU A 151 6.12 21.47 4.60
C LEU A 151 6.76 20.22 5.21
N ALA A 152 8.02 20.31 5.67
CA ALA A 152 8.71 19.20 6.33
C ALA A 152 7.99 18.76 7.61
N ASN A 153 7.55 19.71 8.45
CA ASN A 153 6.77 19.43 9.66
C ASN A 153 5.40 18.80 9.34
N PHE A 154 4.74 19.25 8.28
CA PHE A 154 3.49 18.64 7.81
C PHE A 154 3.72 17.20 7.37
N LEU A 155 4.75 16.94 6.56
CA LEU A 155 5.09 15.59 6.10
C LEU A 155 5.47 14.68 7.25
N ASP A 156 6.22 15.18 8.24
CA ASP A 156 6.58 14.43 9.44
C ASP A 156 5.34 14.10 10.29
N THR A 157 4.44 15.07 10.48
CA THR A 157 3.15 14.84 11.17
C THR A 157 2.30 13.82 10.42
N LEU A 158 2.22 13.92 9.10
CA LEU A 158 1.50 12.96 8.26
C LEU A 158 2.11 11.57 8.38
N LEU A 159 3.43 11.45 8.35
CA LEU A 159 4.14 10.19 8.51
C LEU A 159 3.88 9.57 9.89
N LEU A 160 3.93 10.39 10.94
CA LEU A 160 3.60 9.97 12.30
C LEU A 160 2.16 9.43 12.37
N LEU A 161 1.19 10.13 11.78
CA LEU A 161 -0.21 9.68 11.74
C LEU A 161 -0.38 8.36 10.96
N VAL A 162 0.36 8.18 9.86
CA VAL A 162 0.32 6.96 9.05
C VAL A 162 0.95 5.77 9.78
N ILE A 163 1.99 6.00 10.59
CA ILE A 163 2.73 4.95 11.31
C ILE A 163 2.20 4.73 12.74
N ALA A 164 1.30 5.60 13.23
CA ALA A 164 0.80 5.58 14.60
C ALA A 164 0.28 4.19 15.00
N LYS A 165 1.04 3.51 15.87
CA LYS A 165 0.71 2.16 16.34
C LYS A 165 -0.59 2.11 17.14
N ASP A 166 -0.94 3.21 17.80
CA ASP A 166 -2.19 3.31 18.56
C ASP A 166 -3.44 3.22 17.66
N GLU A 167 -3.30 3.52 16.36
CA GLU A 167 -4.34 3.37 15.33
C GLU A 167 -4.31 1.99 14.64
N GLU A 168 -3.48 1.06 15.13
CA GLU A 168 -3.42 -0.30 14.60
C GLU A 168 -4.76 -1.01 14.88
N LYS A 169 -5.53 -1.23 13.81
CA LYS A 169 -6.80 -1.95 13.90
C LYS A 169 -6.52 -3.39 14.36
N ILE A 170 -7.33 -3.89 15.30
CA ILE A 170 -7.30 -5.29 15.71
C ILE A 170 -7.62 -6.14 14.48
N VAL A 171 -6.58 -6.74 13.89
CA VAL A 171 -6.74 -7.66 12.77
C VAL A 171 -7.23 -8.99 13.34
N PRO A 172 -8.29 -9.60 12.77
CA PRO A 172 -8.70 -10.94 13.16
C PRO A 172 -7.51 -11.89 13.05
N GLU A 173 -7.27 -12.70 14.08
CA GLU A 173 -6.19 -13.69 14.05
C GLU A 173 -6.34 -14.58 12.82
N ARG A 174 -5.38 -14.49 11.91
CA ARG A 174 -5.29 -15.41 10.78
C ARG A 174 -4.81 -16.74 11.33
N PHE A 175 -5.58 -17.80 11.06
CA PHE A 175 -5.13 -19.15 11.37
C PHE A 175 -3.79 -19.42 10.68
N LYS A 176 -2.81 -19.93 11.43
CA LYS A 176 -1.46 -20.26 10.93
C LYS A 176 -1.45 -21.59 10.19
N PHE A 177 -2.26 -21.71 9.14
CA PHE A 177 -2.29 -22.89 8.28
C PHE A 177 -1.24 -22.81 7.17
N CYS A 178 -0.82 -23.96 6.68
CA CYS A 178 -0.08 -24.05 5.43
C CYS A 178 -0.98 -23.68 4.24
N GLN A 179 -0.40 -23.56 3.04
CA GLN A 179 -1.15 -23.27 1.82
C GLN A 179 -2.30 -24.27 1.51
N HIS A 180 -2.29 -25.47 2.10
CA HIS A 180 -3.33 -26.49 1.93
C HIS A 180 -4.42 -26.46 3.02
N GLY A 181 -4.41 -25.46 3.92
CA GLY A 181 -5.40 -25.34 5.00
C GLY A 181 -5.22 -26.35 6.14
N GLN A 182 -4.02 -26.91 6.30
CA GLN A 182 -3.66 -27.87 7.35
C GLN A 182 -2.60 -27.26 8.26
N THR A 183 -2.40 -27.83 9.44
CA THR A 183 -1.26 -27.49 10.29
C THR A 183 0.07 -27.83 9.57
N PRO A 184 1.05 -26.90 9.52
CA PRO A 184 2.31 -27.09 8.79
C PRO A 184 3.01 -28.42 9.04
N ASP A 185 3.06 -28.87 10.30
CA ASP A 185 3.79 -30.07 10.73
C ASP A 185 3.11 -31.38 10.33
N THR A 186 1.79 -31.37 10.11
CA THR A 186 0.98 -32.58 9.84
C THR A 186 0.31 -32.55 8.47
N CYS A 187 0.75 -31.64 7.60
CA CYS A 187 0.16 -31.45 6.28
C CYS A 187 0.37 -32.69 5.39
N SER A 188 -0.73 -33.32 4.99
CA SER A 188 -0.75 -34.54 4.15
C SER A 188 -0.13 -34.39 2.76
N VAL A 189 0.00 -33.16 2.25
CA VAL A 189 0.49 -32.88 0.89
C VAL A 189 1.95 -32.46 0.89
N GLY A 190 2.32 -31.50 1.75
CA GLY A 190 3.62 -30.83 1.69
C GLY A 190 4.56 -31.06 2.87
N SER A 191 4.10 -31.71 3.96
CA SER A 191 5.00 -32.00 5.09
C SER A 191 5.90 -33.20 4.78
N GLN A 192 7.16 -33.11 5.18
CA GLN A 192 8.14 -34.19 5.12
C GLN A 192 8.81 -34.34 6.50
N PRO A 193 9.39 -35.51 6.83
CA PRO A 193 10.11 -35.67 8.09
C PRO A 193 11.19 -34.59 8.27
N GLY A 194 11.04 -33.73 9.27
CA GLY A 194 11.96 -32.62 9.55
C GLY A 194 11.76 -31.36 8.69
N ARG A 195 10.77 -31.33 7.79
CA ARG A 195 10.43 -30.15 6.98
C ARG A 195 8.91 -29.90 6.97
N PRO A 196 8.42 -28.92 7.73
CA PRO A 196 7.00 -28.58 7.73
C PRO A 196 6.56 -27.98 6.39
N CYS A 197 5.27 -28.09 6.09
CA CYS A 197 4.68 -27.47 4.91
C CYS A 197 4.62 -25.94 5.08
N GLU A 198 4.87 -25.22 3.99
CA GLU A 198 4.99 -23.77 4.03
C GLU A 198 3.64 -23.05 4.03
N THR A 199 3.62 -21.86 4.63
CA THR A 199 2.48 -20.95 4.61
C THR A 199 2.44 -20.16 3.29
N GLU A 200 1.23 -19.73 2.91
CA GLU A 200 1.02 -18.82 1.78
C GLU A 200 1.95 -17.61 1.87
N GLU A 201 2.04 -16.96 3.04
CA GLU A 201 2.77 -15.71 3.21
C GLU A 201 4.26 -15.82 2.90
N ARG A 202 4.85 -17.02 3.10
CA ARG A 202 6.27 -17.29 2.85
C ARG A 202 6.56 -17.62 1.38
N LEU A 203 5.58 -18.17 0.67
CA LEU A 203 5.70 -18.53 -0.76
C LEU A 203 5.21 -17.40 -1.68
N LYS A 204 4.48 -16.42 -1.13
CA LYS A 204 3.90 -15.29 -1.85
C LYS A 204 4.97 -14.48 -2.59
N TYR A 205 4.80 -14.36 -3.90
CA TYR A 205 5.55 -13.42 -4.72
C TYR A 205 5.16 -11.98 -4.39
N ARG A 206 6.13 -11.10 -4.18
CA ARG A 206 5.92 -9.69 -3.82
C ARG A 206 6.78 -8.81 -4.70
N GLN A 207 6.13 -7.85 -5.35
CA GLN A 207 6.80 -6.79 -6.09
C GLN A 207 6.22 -5.43 -5.71
N MET A 208 7.08 -4.46 -5.46
CA MET A 208 6.70 -3.05 -5.29
C MET A 208 7.45 -2.21 -6.32
N ARG A 209 6.76 -1.32 -7.01
CA ARG A 209 7.35 -0.33 -7.92
C ARG A 209 6.94 1.06 -7.46
N LEU A 210 7.89 1.97 -7.40
CA LEU A 210 7.67 3.39 -7.18
C LEU A 210 8.26 4.16 -8.35
N ALA A 211 7.46 5.03 -8.93
CA ALA A 211 7.84 5.86 -10.06
C ALA A 211 7.46 7.30 -9.75
N VAL A 212 8.43 8.20 -9.77
CA VAL A 212 8.22 9.65 -9.69
C VAL A 212 8.57 10.22 -11.05
N ASP A 213 7.65 10.92 -11.70
CA ASP A 213 7.87 11.40 -13.08
C ASP A 213 8.82 12.60 -13.17
N GLY A 214 8.93 13.39 -12.10
CA GLY A 214 9.91 14.45 -11.99
C GLY A 214 9.68 15.32 -10.77
N VAL A 215 10.72 16.03 -10.33
CA VAL A 215 10.61 17.02 -9.25
C VAL A 215 11.21 18.33 -9.74
N ARG A 216 10.45 19.42 -9.70
CA ARG A 216 10.89 20.76 -10.05
C ARG A 216 10.48 21.75 -8.97
N LEU A 217 11.40 22.05 -8.06
CA LEU A 217 11.16 22.95 -6.94
C LEU A 217 12.01 24.19 -7.09
N ALA A 218 11.39 25.36 -6.98
CA ALA A 218 12.06 26.64 -6.89
C ALA A 218 11.92 27.19 -5.47
N LEU A 219 13.02 27.68 -4.90
CA LEU A 219 13.04 28.51 -3.72
C LEU A 219 13.42 29.92 -4.18
N ALA A 220 12.50 30.87 -4.04
CA ALA A 220 12.70 32.26 -4.45
C ALA A 220 12.65 33.16 -3.21
N GLU A 221 13.78 33.77 -2.90
CA GLU A 221 13.93 34.80 -1.87
C GLU A 221 14.18 36.16 -2.57
N GLU A 222 14.09 37.28 -1.84
CA GLU A 222 14.19 38.63 -2.41
C GLU A 222 15.44 38.84 -3.31
N ASN A 223 16.54 38.16 -3.01
CA ASN A 223 17.82 38.32 -3.71
C ASN A 223 18.47 37.00 -4.19
N SER A 224 17.78 35.86 -4.05
CA SER A 224 18.34 34.55 -4.45
C SER A 224 17.26 33.61 -4.96
N ALA A 225 17.58 32.80 -5.96
CA ALA A 225 16.66 31.81 -6.50
C ALA A 225 17.38 30.47 -6.69
N LEU A 226 16.99 29.45 -5.94
CA LEU A 226 17.51 28.09 -6.10
C LEU A 226 16.45 27.22 -6.77
N THR A 227 16.76 26.67 -7.93
CA THR A 227 15.89 25.70 -8.61
C THR A 227 16.53 24.31 -8.58
N VAL A 228 15.79 23.34 -8.05
CA VAL A 228 16.16 21.93 -8.03
C VAL A 228 15.28 21.18 -9.02
N VAL A 229 15.91 20.51 -9.98
CA VAL A 229 15.25 19.66 -10.98
C VAL A 229 15.80 18.25 -10.89
N VAL A 230 14.89 17.28 -10.77
CA VAL A 230 15.18 15.85 -10.68
C VAL A 230 14.43 15.13 -11.79
N ASP A 231 15.18 14.36 -12.59
CA ASP A 231 14.64 13.50 -13.63
C ASP A 231 13.81 12.34 -13.06
N PRO A 232 12.98 11.66 -13.88
CA PRO A 232 12.12 10.59 -13.41
C PRO A 232 12.85 9.54 -12.56
N LEU A 233 12.42 9.38 -11.31
CA LEU A 233 12.94 8.39 -10.38
C LEU A 233 12.16 7.10 -10.54
N ARG A 234 12.86 5.97 -10.62
CA ARG A 234 12.25 4.63 -10.67
C ARG A 234 12.90 3.75 -9.62
N PHE A 235 12.07 3.13 -8.79
CA PHE A 235 12.48 2.26 -7.69
C PHE A 235 11.65 0.98 -7.76
N THR A 236 12.29 -0.17 -7.59
CA THR A 236 11.61 -1.47 -7.59
C THR A 236 12.17 -2.37 -6.52
N LEU A 237 11.27 -3.00 -5.76
CA LEU A 237 11.54 -4.08 -4.82
C LEU A 237 10.90 -5.35 -5.34
N CYS A 238 11.61 -6.47 -5.27
CA CYS A 238 11.11 -7.76 -5.68
C CYS A 238 11.70 -8.86 -4.79
N ASN A 239 10.88 -9.81 -4.33
CA ASN A 239 11.35 -10.92 -3.51
C ASN A 239 11.67 -12.19 -4.30
N ALA A 240 11.44 -12.21 -5.63
CA ALA A 240 11.80 -13.33 -6.48
C ALA A 240 12.45 -12.87 -7.78
N HIS A 241 13.68 -13.30 -8.01
CA HIS A 241 14.45 -13.07 -9.23
C HIS A 241 15.18 -14.35 -9.61
N GLU A 242 15.20 -14.69 -10.91
CA GLU A 242 16.02 -15.79 -11.45
C GLU A 242 15.87 -17.12 -10.68
N LYS A 243 14.63 -17.48 -10.31
CA LYS A 243 14.29 -18.70 -9.56
C LYS A 243 14.84 -18.76 -8.12
N ARG A 244 15.26 -17.62 -7.55
CA ARG A 244 15.65 -17.47 -6.14
C ARG A 244 14.70 -16.50 -5.44
N PHE A 245 14.29 -16.86 -4.23
CA PHE A 245 13.53 -15.98 -3.34
C PHE A 245 14.51 -15.14 -2.51
N MET A 246 15.01 -14.05 -3.09
CA MET A 246 15.87 -13.09 -2.41
C MET A 246 15.33 -11.69 -2.70
N GLU A 247 15.35 -10.82 -1.68
CA GLU A 247 14.95 -9.43 -1.83
C GLU A 247 15.97 -8.68 -2.69
N HIS A 248 15.51 -8.05 -3.75
CA HIS A 248 16.32 -7.21 -4.62
C HIS A 248 15.74 -5.80 -4.68
N ILE A 249 16.63 -4.82 -4.54
CA ILE A 249 16.32 -3.40 -4.61
C ILE A 249 17.02 -2.83 -5.84
N CYS A 250 16.26 -2.23 -6.75
CA CYS A 250 16.80 -1.49 -7.88
C CYS A 250 16.31 -0.05 -7.82
N LEU A 251 17.24 0.91 -7.90
CA LEU A 251 16.96 2.34 -7.94
C LEU A 251 17.65 2.94 -9.16
N ARG A 252 16.90 3.68 -9.97
CA ARG A 252 17.40 4.40 -11.14
C ARG A 252 17.09 5.88 -10.99
N ILE A 253 18.15 6.68 -11.02
CA ILE A 253 18.13 8.15 -10.98
C ILE A 253 18.95 8.63 -12.19
N PRO A 254 18.31 9.16 -13.24
CA PRO A 254 19.02 9.56 -14.46
C PRO A 254 19.91 10.79 -14.26
N ASN A 255 19.37 11.86 -13.67
CA ASN A 255 20.07 13.12 -13.45
C ASN A 255 19.43 13.93 -12.31
N ILE A 256 20.25 14.72 -11.63
CA ILE A 256 19.84 15.70 -10.63
C ILE A 256 20.59 16.99 -10.95
N THR A 257 19.86 18.09 -11.14
CA THR A 257 20.45 19.40 -11.42
C THR A 257 19.94 20.42 -10.40
N ALA A 258 20.86 21.22 -9.85
CA ALA A 258 20.55 22.34 -9.00
C ALA A 258 21.16 23.60 -9.62
N GLN A 259 20.35 24.64 -9.79
CA GLN A 259 20.74 25.92 -10.38
C GLN A 259 20.49 27.02 -9.34
N TYR A 260 21.51 27.86 -9.12
CA TYR A 260 21.50 29.00 -8.20
C TYR A 260 21.58 30.30 -8.99
#